data_AF-A0A960UB11-F1
#
_entry.id   AF-A0A960UB11-F1
#
_cell.length_a   1.000
_cell.length_b   1.000
_cell.length_c   1.000
_cell.angle_alpha   90.00
_cell.angle_beta   90.00
_cell.angle_gamma   90.00
#
_symmetry.space_group_name_H-M   'P 1'
#
loop_
_entity.id
_entity.type
_entity.pdbx_description
1 polymer ?
#
loop_
_entity_poly.entity_id
_entity_poly.type
_entity_poly.pdbx_seq_one_letter_code
_entity_poly.pdbx_strand_id
1 'polypeptide(L)'
;MRTITSFTKGIFGFPEGEGERFPDYPFHYNLHPLQNFKKWMGYKSKISFRNLLNGRTKLEKGFSIQKASPEEAGVKESGDINKYAK
;
A
#
# COMPACT_ATOMS: atom_id res chain seq x y z
N MET A 1 -4.83 -9.51 -0.22
CA MET A 1 -4.72 -8.73 -1.47
C MET A 1 -5.53 -7.45 -1.32
N ARG A 2 -5.16 -6.35 -2.01
CA ARG A 2 -5.96 -5.11 -2.06
C ARG A 2 -5.91 -4.46 -3.43
N THR A 3 -6.93 -3.65 -3.71
CA THR A 3 -7.00 -2.78 -4.89
C THR A 3 -7.00 -1.32 -4.48
N ILE A 4 -6.44 -0.46 -5.33
CA ILE A 4 -6.35 0.99 -5.11
C ILE A 4 -6.70 1.71 -6.41
N THR A 5 -7.52 2.75 -6.31
CA THR A 5 -7.92 3.61 -7.45
C THR A 5 -7.17 4.94 -7.43
N SER A 6 -6.85 5.43 -6.24
CA SER A 6 -6.10 6.68 -6.03
C SER A 6 -4.69 6.57 -6.60
N PHE A 7 -4.29 7.60 -7.38
CA PHE A 7 -2.98 7.68 -8.05
C PHE A 7 -2.68 6.54 -9.05
N THR A 8 -3.67 5.71 -9.38
CA THR A 8 -3.51 4.59 -10.32
C THR A 8 -3.13 5.06 -11.72
N LYS A 9 -3.77 6.13 -12.22
CA LYS A 9 -3.46 6.70 -13.54
C LYS A 9 -2.07 7.35 -13.66
N GLY A 10 -1.46 7.78 -12.55
CA GLY A 10 -0.20 8.54 -12.56
C GLY A 10 1.01 7.82 -11.97
N ILE A 11 0.85 7.13 -10.84
CA ILE A 11 1.97 6.59 -10.04
C ILE A 11 2.01 5.08 -10.09
N PHE A 12 0.86 4.43 -9.91
CA PHE A 12 0.83 2.99 -9.68
C PHE A 12 0.64 2.18 -10.96
N GLY A 13 0.02 2.78 -11.98
CA GLY A 13 -0.41 2.09 -13.20
C GLY A 13 -1.56 1.12 -12.92
N PHE A 14 -2.21 0.69 -14.00
CA PHE A 14 -3.28 -0.30 -14.01
C PHE A 14 -3.04 -1.32 -15.13
N PRO A 15 -3.59 -2.55 -15.00
CA PRO A 15 -3.45 -3.59 -16.02
C PRO A 15 -4.04 -3.17 -17.36
N GLU A 16 -3.65 -3.86 -18.43
CA GLU A 16 -4.27 -3.68 -19.74
C GLU A 16 -5.77 -4.03 -19.69
N GLY A 17 -6.59 -3.33 -20.48
CA GLY A 17 -8.06 -3.45 -20.48
C GLY A 17 -8.75 -2.80 -19.26
N GLU A 18 -8.05 -2.57 -18.15
CA GLU A 18 -8.65 -2.02 -16.93
C GLU A 18 -9.12 -0.56 -17.12
N GLY A 19 -8.39 0.21 -17.94
CA GLY A 19 -8.78 1.58 -18.29
C GLY A 19 -9.97 1.66 -19.25
N GLU A 20 -10.27 0.60 -19.99
CA GLU A 20 -11.46 0.52 -20.85
C GLU A 20 -12.66 0.05 -20.03
N ARG A 21 -12.44 -0.91 -19.13
CA ARG A 21 -13.47 -1.47 -18.24
C ARG A 21 -13.88 -0.49 -17.13
N PHE A 22 -12.92 0.27 -16.61
CA PHE A 22 -13.11 1.24 -15.52
C PHE A 22 -12.41 2.56 -15.86
N PRO A 23 -12.95 3.34 -16.80
CA PRO A 23 -12.28 4.53 -17.33
C PRO A 23 -12.05 5.61 -16.27
N ASP A 24 -12.99 5.79 -15.34
CA ASP A 24 -12.87 6.81 -14.30
C ASP A 24 -11.94 6.38 -13.16
N TYR A 25 -12.03 5.10 -12.77
CA TYR A 25 -11.40 4.55 -11.58
C TYR A 25 -10.72 3.19 -11.85
N PRO A 26 -9.67 3.14 -12.69
CA PRO A 26 -8.96 1.90 -12.92
C PRO A 26 -8.25 1.44 -11.63
N PHE A 27 -8.05 0.13 -11.51
CA PHE A 27 -7.48 -0.47 -10.30
C PHE A 27 -5.99 -0.78 -10.44
N HIS A 28 -5.26 -0.49 -9.38
CA HIS A 28 -3.95 -1.03 -9.11
C HIS A 28 -4.06 -2.17 -8.11
N TYR A 29 -3.40 -3.29 -8.38
CA TYR A 29 -3.43 -4.48 -7.56
C TYR A 29 -2.15 -4.58 -6.73
N ASN A 30 -2.30 -4.74 -5.42
CA ASN A 30 -1.18 -4.90 -4.51
C ASN A 30 -1.30 -6.19 -3.68
N LEU A 31 -0.23 -6.98 -3.74
CA LEU A 31 0.01 -8.12 -2.87
C LEU A 31 0.78 -7.66 -1.63
N HIS A 32 0.43 -8.21 -0.47
CA HIS A 32 1.12 -7.91 0.78
C HIS A 32 1.16 -9.20 1.59
N PRO A 33 2.35 -9.82 1.81
CA PRO A 33 2.47 -11.00 2.65
C PRO A 33 1.89 -10.75 4.03
N LEU A 34 1.09 -11.68 4.55
CA LEU A 34 0.33 -11.47 5.79
C LEU A 34 1.25 -11.13 6.97
N GLN A 35 2.41 -11.78 7.08
CA GLN A 35 3.35 -11.51 8.17
C GLN A 35 3.95 -10.11 8.09
N ASN A 36 4.24 -9.63 6.87
CA ASN A 36 4.68 -8.25 6.68
C ASN A 36 3.55 -7.28 7.03
N PHE A 37 2.33 -7.57 6.57
CA PHE A 37 1.18 -6.72 6.83
C PHE A 37 0.88 -6.58 8.33
N LYS A 38 1.07 -7.65 9.11
CA LYS A 38 0.97 -7.59 10.57
C LYS A 38 1.98 -6.64 11.19
N LYS A 39 3.23 -6.61 10.71
CA LYS A 39 4.24 -5.63 11.15
C LYS A 39 3.79 -4.21 10.84
N TRP A 40 3.28 -3.97 9.63
CA TRP A 40 2.68 -2.70 9.27
C TRP A 40 1.54 -2.32 10.22
N MET A 41 0.58 -3.20 10.48
CA MET A 41 -0.53 -2.88 11.40
C MET A 41 -0.12 -2.72 12.87
N GLY A 42 1.10 -3.14 13.23
CA GLY A 42 1.68 -2.89 14.55
C GLY A 42 2.17 -1.45 14.73
N TYR A 43 2.39 -0.70 13.66
CA TYR A 43 2.82 0.70 13.73
C TYR A 43 1.66 1.58 14.17
N LYS A 44 1.95 2.42 15.17
CA LYS A 44 0.97 3.28 15.87
C LYS A 44 0.55 4.51 15.07
N SER A 45 1.32 4.88 14.04
CA SER A 45 1.04 6.03 13.18
C SER A 45 -0.10 5.74 12.20
N LYS A 46 -0.84 6.77 11.76
CA LYS A 46 -1.84 6.62 10.69
C LYS A 46 -1.14 6.15 9.41
N ILE A 47 -1.29 4.87 9.08
CA ILE A 47 -0.77 4.32 7.83
C ILE A 47 -1.69 4.72 6.68
N SER A 48 -1.31 5.80 6.00
CA SER A 48 -1.93 6.13 4.71
C SER A 48 -1.58 5.05 3.68
N PHE A 49 -2.46 4.81 2.71
CA PHE A 49 -2.16 3.88 1.61
C PHE A 49 -0.92 4.33 0.82
N ARG A 50 -0.63 5.64 0.75
CA ARG A 50 0.58 6.18 0.12
C ARG A 50 1.83 5.70 0.88
N ASN A 51 1.82 5.74 2.20
CA ASN A 51 2.92 5.23 3.02
C ASN A 51 3.03 3.71 2.92
N LEU A 52 1.89 3.00 2.97
CA LEU A 52 1.85 1.55 2.84
C LEU A 52 2.43 1.05 1.52
N LEU A 53 2.19 1.76 0.43
CA LEU A 53 2.71 1.44 -0.90
C LEU A 53 4.08 2.06 -1.19
N ASN A 54 4.66 2.76 -0.21
CA ASN A 54 6.03 3.24 -0.30
C ASN A 54 6.99 2.04 -0.18
N GLY A 55 8.01 2.00 -1.03
CA GLY A 55 8.94 0.85 -1.06
C GLY A 55 8.35 -0.45 -1.65
N ARG A 56 7.16 -0.40 -2.27
CA ARG A 56 6.61 -1.57 -2.99
C ARG A 56 7.54 -1.96 -4.16
N THR A 57 7.60 -3.25 -4.45
CA THR A 57 8.21 -3.76 -5.67
C THR A 57 7.16 -3.84 -6.77
N LYS A 58 7.41 -3.21 -7.92
CA LYS A 58 6.58 -3.38 -9.11
C LYS A 58 6.78 -4.80 -9.64
N LEU A 59 5.69 -5.52 -9.92
CA LEU A 59 5.74 -6.83 -10.56
C LEU A 59 5.60 -6.67 -12.07
N GLU A 60 4.54 -5.98 -12.48
CA GLU A 60 4.23 -5.63 -13.86
C GLU A 60 3.33 -4.38 -13.87
N LYS A 61 2.84 -3.95 -15.05
CA LYS A 61 1.99 -2.76 -15.15
C LYS A 61 0.68 -3.01 -14.38
N GLY A 62 0.40 -2.19 -13.37
CA GLY A 62 -0.81 -2.34 -12.55
C GLY A 62 -0.73 -3.32 -11.39
N PHE A 63 0.41 -4.00 -11.22
CA PHE A 63 0.59 -4.98 -10.14
C PHE A 63 1.87 -4.70 -9.33
N SER A 64 1.75 -4.80 -8.02
CA SER A 64 2.88 -4.64 -7.11
C SER A 64 2.81 -5.59 -5.91
N ILE A 65 3.93 -5.73 -5.22
CA ILE A 65 4.01 -6.43 -3.95
C ILE A 65 4.71 -5.56 -2.89
N GLN A 66 4.12 -5.45 -1.70
CA GLN A 66 4.72 -4.80 -0.55
C GLN A 66 5.54 -5.81 0.24
N LYS A 67 6.80 -5.99 -0.15
CA LYS A 67 7.78 -6.81 0.58
C LYS A 67 8.52 -6.02 1.66
N ALA A 68 8.71 -4.71 1.43
CA ALA A 68 9.38 -3.86 2.38
C ALA A 68 8.59 -3.77 3.70
N SER A 69 9.29 -3.92 4.80
CA SER A 69 8.78 -3.64 6.15
C SER A 69 8.53 -2.14 6.33
N PRO A 70 7.81 -1.73 7.39
CA PRO A 70 7.64 -0.30 7.69
C PRO A 70 8.97 0.44 7.84
N GLU A 71 9.96 -0.17 8.48
CA GLU A 71 11.31 0.37 8.68
C GLU A 71 12.01 0.61 7.34
N GLU A 72 11.99 -0.41 6.47
CA GLU A 72 12.60 -0.35 5.13
C GLU A 72 11.91 0.68 4.23
N ALA A 73 10.60 0.88 4.43
CA ALA A 73 9.82 1.91 3.73
C ALA A 73 9.99 3.32 4.33
N GLY A 74 10.83 3.47 5.37
CA GLY A 74 11.12 4.75 6.02
C GLY A 74 9.96 5.30 6.86
N VAL A 75 9.03 4.43 7.26
CA VAL A 75 7.91 4.83 8.11
C VAL A 75 8.45 5.06 9.52
N LYS A 76 8.32 6.28 10.01
CA LYS A 76 8.60 6.59 11.41
C LYS A 76 7.39 6.22 12.25
N GLU A 77 7.61 5.45 13.30
CA GLU A 77 6.59 5.25 14.32
C GLU A 77 6.32 6.59 15.01
N SER A 78 5.06 7.01 15.06
CA SER A 78 4.66 8.22 15.76
C SER A 78 3.56 7.89 16.76
N GLY A 79 3.85 8.18 18.03
CA GLY A 79 2.90 8.07 19.14
C GLY A 79 2.96 6.73 19.88
N ASP A 80 2.66 6.78 21.17
CA ASP A 80 2.52 5.62 22.04
C ASP A 80 1.03 5.32 22.29
N ILE A 81 0.49 4.21 21.75
CA ILE A 81 -0.90 3.79 21.98
C ILE A 81 -1.11 3.33 23.43
N ASN A 82 -0.06 2.94 24.14
CA ASN A 82 -0.14 2.57 25.55
C ASN A 82 -0.42 3.80 26.42
N LYS A 83 -0.19 5.03 25.91
CA LYS A 83 -0.59 6.27 26.59
C LYS A 83 -2.12 6.46 26.65
N TYR A 84 -2.86 5.83 25.73
CA TYR A 84 -4.32 6.00 25.60
C TYR A 84 -5.12 4.71 25.87
N ALA A 85 -4.45 3.58 26.04
CA ALA A 85 -5.04 2.39 26.61
C ALA A 85 -5.20 2.58 28.13
N LYS A 86 -6.33 3.17 28.52
CA LYS A 86 -6.85 3.12 29.90
C LYS A 86 -7.86 1.99 30.01
#